data_AF-A0A942PIF7-F1
#
_entry.id   AF-A0A942PIF7-F1
#
_cell.length_a   1.000
_cell.length_b   1.000
_cell.length_c   1.000
_cell.angle_alpha   90.00
_cell.angle_beta   90.00
_cell.angle_gamma   90.00
#
_symmetry.space_group_name_H-M   'P 1'
#
loop_
_entity.id
_entity.type
_entity.pdbx_description
1 polymer ?
#
loop_
_entity_poly.entity_id
_entity_poly.type
_entity_poly.pdbx_seq_one_letter_code
_entity_poly.pdbx_strand_id
1 'polypeptide(L)' 'MKRTRRNHAPGFKAKVALAAIKGDKTLAELAEQFDVHPNQ' A
#
# COMPACT_ATOMS: atom_id res chain seq x y z
N MET A 1 21.58 6.30 -2.87
CA MET A 1 21.47 5.01 -2.14
C MET A 1 20.19 4.32 -2.56
N LYS A 2 20.24 3.09 -3.08
CA LYS A 2 19.06 2.38 -3.61
C LYS A 2 18.24 1.84 -2.43
N ARG A 3 17.03 2.38 -2.20
CA ARG A 3 16.13 1.92 -1.13
C ARG A 3 15.75 0.45 -1.43
N THR A 4 16.11 -0.45 -0.54
CA THR A 4 15.77 -1.88 -0.64
C THR A 4 14.26 -2.04 -0.56
N ARG A 5 13.65 -2.78 -1.50
CA ARG A 5 12.21 -3.05 -1.48
C ARG A 5 11.85 -3.80 -0.19
N ARG A 6 10.89 -3.29 0.57
CA ARG A 6 10.37 -3.96 1.76
C ARG A 6 9.40 -5.06 1.33
N ASN A 7 9.61 -6.27 1.82
CA ASN A 7 8.69 -7.37 1.61
C ASN A 7 7.60 -7.31 2.68
N HIS A 8 6.35 -7.11 2.25
CA HIS A 8 5.19 -7.10 3.14
C HIS A 8 4.53 -8.48 3.22
N ALA A 9 4.06 -8.84 4.41
CA ALA A 9 3.34 -10.09 4.66
C ALA A 9 2.01 -10.16 3.85
N PRO A 10 1.54 -11.36 3.48
CA PRO A 10 0.31 -11.53 2.70
C PRO A 10 -0.93 -10.86 3.32
N GLY A 11 -1.08 -10.92 4.65
CA GLY A 11 -2.19 -10.27 5.36
C GLY A 11 -2.17 -8.74 5.27
N PHE A 12 -0.97 -8.13 5.22
CA PHE A 12 -0.84 -6.69 5.00
C PHE A 12 -1.31 -6.30 3.60
N LYS A 13 -0.90 -7.07 2.58
CA LYS A 13 -1.32 -6.84 1.18
C LYS A 13 -2.85 -6.98 1.03
N ALA A 14 -3.46 -7.97 1.68
CA ALA A 14 -4.90 -8.16 1.65
C ALA A 14 -5.67 -6.99 2.29
N LYS A 15 -5.18 -6.46 3.42
CA LYS A 15 -5.78 -5.30 4.08
C LYS A 15 -5.69 -4.04 3.21
N VAL A 16 -4.56 -3.81 2.56
CA VAL A 16 -4.36 -2.69 1.64
C VAL A 16 -5.28 -2.83 0.42
N ALA A 17 -5.40 -4.03 -0.16
CA ALA A 17 -6.29 -4.28 -1.29
C ALA A 17 -7.77 -4.05 -0.95
N LEU A 18 -8.22 -4.52 0.23
CA LEU A 18 -9.60 -4.27 0.69
C LEU A 18 -9.88 -2.79 0.93
N ALA A 19 -8.91 -2.04 1.46
CA ALA A 19 -9.03 -0.60 1.65
C ALA A 19 -9.10 0.15 0.31
N ALA A 20 -8.31 -0.28 -0.69
CA ALA A 20 -8.34 0.29 -2.03
C ALA A 20 -9.67 0.00 -2.76
N ILE A 21 -10.24 -1.19 -2.58
CA ILE A 21 -11.53 -1.58 -3.19
C ILE A 21 -12.71 -0.82 -2.55
N LYS A 22 -12.66 -0.54 -1.25
CA LYS A 22 -13.75 0.18 -0.56
C LYS A 22 -13.91 1.65 -0.99
N GLY A 23 -12.89 2.26 -1.61
CA GLY A 23 -12.98 3.62 -2.11
C GLY A 23 -13.02 4.72 -1.04
N ASP A 24 -12.91 4.38 0.25
CA ASP A 24 -12.88 5.35 1.35
C ASP A 24 -11.64 6.25 1.32
N LYS A 25 -10.59 5.83 0.61
CA LYS A 25 -9.34 6.56 0.43
C LYS A 25 -8.77 6.28 -0.95
N THR A 26 -8.23 7.31 -1.58
CA THR A 26 -7.54 7.20 -2.85
C THR A 26 -6.26 6.34 -2.70
N LEU A 27 -5.81 5.73 -3.80
CA LEU A 27 -4.54 4.98 -3.82
C LEU A 27 -3.36 5.82 -3.30
N ALA A 28 -3.39 7.15 -3.51
CA ALA A 28 -2.39 8.09 -3.02
C ALA A 28 -2.43 8.25 -1.49
N GLU A 29 -3.61 8.31 -0.88
CA GLU A 29 -3.77 8.42 0.58
C GLU A 29 -3.43 7.11 1.29
N LEU A 30 -3.74 5.96 0.68
CA LEU A 30 -3.28 4.65 1.18
C LEU A 30 -1.76 4.50 1.03
N ALA A 31 -1.20 4.97 -0.09
CA ALA A 31 0.24 5.00 -0.32
C ALA A 31 0.98 5.84 0.73
N GLU A 32 0.46 7.02 1.07
CA GLU A 32 1.03 7.90 2.09
C GLU A 32 0.90 7.31 3.50
N GLN A 33 -0.26 6.71 3.82
CA GLN A 33 -0.50 6.10 5.12
C GLN A 33 0.35 4.85 5.38
N PHE A 34 0.69 4.11 4.33
CA PHE A 34 1.46 2.87 4.43
C PHE A 34 2.92 2.99 3.95
N ASP A 35 3.34 4.19 3.52
CA ASP A 35 4.67 4.48 2.94
C ASP A 35 5.00 3.55 1.75
N VAL A 36 4.00 3.26 0.91
CA VAL A 36 4.07 2.37 -0.27
C VAL A 36 3.83 3.17 -1.53
N HIS A 37 4.58 2.93 -2.60
CA HIS A 37 4.35 3.65 -3.86
C HIS A 37 3.03 3.18 -4.51
N PRO A 38 2.12 4.07 -4.93
CA PRO A 38 0.78 3.70 -5.41
C PRO A 38 0.74 2.90 -6.73
N ASN A 39 1.90 2.67 -7.36
CA ASN A 39 2.07 1.92 -8.61
C ASN A 39 3.03 0.72 -8.43
N GLN A 40 3.18 0.23 -7.19
CA GLN A 40 3.95 -0.99 -6.89
C GLN A 40 3.07 -2.22 -6.65
#